data_AF-A0A8S3Z0G8-F1
#
_entry.id   AF-A0A8S3Z0G8-F1
#
_cell.length_a   1.000
_cell.length_b   1.000
_cell.length_c   1.000
_cell.angle_alpha   90.00
_cell.angle_beta   90.00
_cell.angle_gamma   90.00
#
_symmetry.space_group_name_H-M   'P 1'
#
loop_
_entity.id
_entity.type
_entity.pdbx_description
1 polymer ?
#
loop_
_entity_poly.entity_id
_entity_poly.type
_entity_poly.pdbx_seq_one_letter_code
_entity_poly.pdbx_strand_id
1 'polypeptide(L)'
;NLPDPARYSFSSDHTELHITQPNKTTDTASFQCNVSNSEGYTFYDGYLKVLESIKITKHPESVNQIYRNEAIDISVQATGDSCCTMSQTWSHNGVRLSPAELERMPFRKEENGSLWFDSRNLSYDILNAWSGRYQCNFSTAYDFRTFEFTIVVKDAPATESLVAAEGGFELWWVIIACGVLLMVIVIAIIVVVAKRHYPGETYPLEKTEIRHHLNPKKELLNNSFQQI
;
A
#
# COMPACT_ATOMS: atom_id res chain seq x y z
N ASN A 1 41.69 4.73 32.69
CA ASN A 1 40.81 5.83 32.24
C ASN A 1 40.60 6.78 33.38
N LEU A 2 41.39 7.86 33.43
CA LEU A 2 41.14 8.97 34.34
C LEU A 2 39.99 9.81 33.76
N PRO A 3 39.13 10.42 34.60
CA PRO A 3 38.08 11.29 34.10
C PRO A 3 38.65 12.48 33.34
N ASP A 4 38.00 12.88 32.24
CA ASP A 4 38.39 14.07 31.49
C ASP A 4 38.24 15.33 32.37
N PRO A 5 39.35 16.01 32.73
CA PRO A 5 39.31 17.15 33.64
C PRO A 5 38.50 18.33 33.08
N ALA A 6 38.27 18.41 31.77
CA ALA A 6 37.47 19.49 31.17
C ALA A 6 35.99 19.44 31.58
N ARG A 7 35.48 18.29 32.05
CA ARG A 7 34.08 18.12 32.46
C ARG A 7 33.82 18.47 33.92
N TYR A 8 34.88 18.66 34.71
CA TYR A 8 34.82 18.95 36.13
C TYR A 8 35.17 20.42 36.37
N SER A 9 34.33 21.11 37.12
CA SER A 9 34.61 22.50 37.52
C SER A 9 34.13 22.73 38.95
N PHE A 10 34.84 23.59 39.66
CA PHE A 10 34.45 24.02 41.00
C PHE A 10 33.77 25.38 40.94
N SER A 11 32.87 25.65 41.88
CA SER A 11 32.42 27.01 42.17
C SER A 11 33.58 27.90 42.59
N SER A 12 33.42 29.22 42.52
CA SER A 12 34.48 30.18 42.87
C SER A 12 34.98 30.04 44.32
N ASP A 13 34.07 29.67 45.24
CA ASP A 13 34.35 29.41 46.65
C ASP A 13 34.70 27.94 46.95
N HIS A 14 34.76 27.09 45.92
CA HIS A 14 35.13 25.67 45.98
C HIS A 14 34.21 24.80 46.86
N THR A 15 32.98 25.26 47.12
CA THR A 15 31.99 24.50 47.89
C THR A 15 31.16 23.55 47.02
N GLU A 16 31.15 23.76 45.69
CA GLU A 16 30.40 22.94 44.75
C GLU A 16 31.32 22.34 43.68
N LEU A 17 31.08 21.08 43.33
CA LEU A 17 31.68 20.39 42.19
C LEU A 17 30.61 20.18 41.12
N HIS A 18 30.79 20.79 39.96
CA HIS A 18 29.93 20.61 38.81
C HIS A 18 30.56 19.61 37.83
N ILE A 19 29.79 18.58 37.47
CA ILE A 19 30.16 17.56 36.49
C ILE A 19 29.22 17.71 35.28
N THR A 20 29.78 18.04 34.12
CA THR A 20 29.02 18.17 32.88
C THR A 20 29.06 16.87 32.07
N GLN A 21 27.96 16.57 31.39
CA GLN A 21 27.81 15.38 30.54
C GLN A 21 28.26 14.09 31.27
N PRO A 22 27.58 13.71 32.36
CA PRO A 22 28.02 12.62 33.21
C PRO A 22 28.07 11.30 32.42
N ASN A 23 29.16 10.56 32.59
CA ASN A 23 29.41 9.27 31.96
C ASN A 23 29.32 8.15 33.01
N LYS A 24 28.46 7.16 32.75
CA LYS A 24 28.23 6.05 33.67
C LYS A 24 29.49 5.29 34.07
N THR A 25 30.39 5.05 33.12
CA THR A 25 31.59 4.23 33.32
C THR A 25 32.67 4.96 34.11
N THR A 26 32.83 6.27 33.92
CA THR A 26 33.91 7.03 34.56
C THR A 26 33.49 7.83 35.79
N ASP A 27 32.22 8.22 35.88
CA ASP A 27 31.76 9.18 36.89
C ASP A 27 30.92 8.53 37.99
N THR A 28 30.60 7.23 37.85
CA THR A 28 30.07 6.44 38.97
C THR A 28 31.21 6.16 39.95
N ALA A 29 31.31 7.00 40.99
CA ALA A 29 32.46 7.03 41.88
C ALA A 29 32.10 7.62 43.26
N SER A 30 33.02 7.46 44.20
CA SER A 30 33.00 8.20 45.47
C SER A 30 33.81 9.49 45.32
N PHE A 31 33.18 10.61 45.61
CA PHE A 31 33.80 11.93 45.63
C PHE A 31 34.04 12.33 47.08
N GLN A 32 35.26 12.77 47.39
CA GLN A 32 35.62 13.23 48.72
C GLN A 32 35.81 14.75 48.71
N CYS A 33 35.10 15.43 49.60
CA CYS A 33 35.34 16.84 49.89
C CYS A 33 36.24 16.91 51.13
N ASN A 34 37.40 17.55 51.01
CA ASN A 34 38.33 17.76 52.10
C ASN A 34 38.41 19.26 52.41
N VAL A 35 38.20 19.61 53.68
CA VAL A 35 38.25 20.99 54.18
C VAL A 35 39.30 21.06 55.27
N SER A 36 40.26 21.98 55.12
CA SER A 36 41.37 22.15 56.07
C SER A 36 41.56 23.61 56.48
N ASN A 37 42.11 23.80 57.68
CA ASN A 37 42.55 25.08 58.22
C ASN A 37 43.86 24.90 59.01
N SER A 38 44.31 25.92 59.74
CA SER A 38 45.55 25.86 60.53
C SER A 38 45.54 24.81 61.63
N GLU A 39 44.35 24.43 62.12
CA GLU A 39 44.18 23.56 63.29
C GLU A 39 43.94 22.09 62.90
N GLY A 40 43.61 21.81 61.62
CA GLY A 40 43.38 20.45 61.17
C GLY A 40 42.62 20.36 59.86
N TYR A 41 42.05 19.18 59.61
CA TYR A 41 41.24 18.90 58.43
C TYR A 41 40.07 17.97 58.79
N THR A 42 39.02 18.05 57.98
CA THR A 42 37.89 17.13 57.99
C THR A 42 37.50 16.80 56.56
N PHE A 43 36.87 15.64 56.35
CA PHE A 43 36.41 15.24 55.02
C PHE A 43 35.06 14.56 55.09
N TYR A 44 34.36 14.58 53.96
CA TYR A 44 33.11 13.86 53.77
C TYR A 44 33.09 13.21 52.39
N ASP A 45 32.55 12.00 52.33
CA ASP A 45 32.41 11.22 51.11
C ASP A 45 30.98 11.26 50.59
N GLY A 46 30.81 11.55 49.29
CA GLY A 46 29.55 11.45 48.56
C GLY A 46 29.67 10.42 47.45
N TYR A 47 28.70 9.51 47.36
CA TYR A 47 28.66 8.52 46.27
C TYR A 47 27.76 9.00 45.13
N LEU A 48 28.34 9.14 43.94
CA LEU A 48 27.61 9.41 42.71
C LEU A 48 27.42 8.12 41.93
N LYS A 49 26.17 7.81 41.58
CA LYS A 49 25.82 6.75 40.63
C LYS A 49 25.17 7.38 39.41
N VAL A 50 25.80 7.23 38.25
CA VAL A 50 25.26 7.72 36.99
C VAL A 50 24.51 6.59 36.31
N LEU A 51 23.28 6.87 35.86
CA LEU A 51 22.40 5.89 35.25
C LEU A 51 22.25 6.11 33.74
N GLU A 52 22.07 5.03 33.00
CA GLU A 52 21.68 5.10 31.60
C GLU A 52 20.21 5.48 31.45
N SER A 53 19.93 6.52 30.67
CA SER A 53 18.57 6.90 30.31
C SER A 53 17.89 5.81 29.49
N ILE A 54 16.56 5.77 29.54
CA ILE A 54 15.76 4.90 28.66
C ILE A 54 15.98 5.34 27.20
N LYS A 55 16.28 4.38 26.33
CA LYS A 55 16.46 4.57 24.89
C LYS A 55 15.57 3.61 24.12
N ILE A 56 14.73 4.12 23.24
CA ILE A 56 13.87 3.30 22.39
C ILE A 56 14.73 2.77 21.24
N THR A 57 14.78 1.44 21.09
CA THR A 57 15.70 0.75 20.16
C THR A 57 14.97 0.12 18.98
N LYS A 58 13.70 -0.24 19.14
CA LYS A 58 12.82 -0.73 18.07
C LYS A 58 11.48 -0.04 18.19
N HIS A 59 10.91 0.39 17.07
CA HIS A 59 9.58 0.97 17.01
C HIS A 59 9.04 0.88 15.56
N PRO A 60 7.71 0.92 15.35
CA PRO A 60 7.12 1.03 14.03
C PRO A 60 7.31 2.45 13.44
N GLU A 61 6.83 2.67 12.21
CA GLU A 61 6.75 4.01 11.64
C GLU A 61 5.76 4.88 12.43
N SER A 62 5.90 6.21 12.39
CA SER A 62 4.98 7.12 13.08
C SER A 62 3.55 7.05 12.55
N VAL A 63 3.36 6.62 11.29
CA VAL A 63 2.06 6.40 10.67
C VAL A 63 2.10 5.06 9.94
N ASN A 64 1.30 4.10 10.39
CA ASN A 64 1.21 2.79 9.78
C ASN A 64 -0.13 2.66 9.07
N GLN A 65 -0.08 2.23 7.81
CA GLN A 65 -1.28 1.92 7.04
C GLN A 65 -1.53 0.43 7.14
N ILE A 66 -2.78 0.03 7.38
CA ILE A 66 -3.16 -1.38 7.42
C ILE A 66 -4.30 -1.65 6.46
N TYR A 67 -4.12 -2.65 5.60
CA TYR A 67 -5.17 -3.18 4.75
C TYR A 67 -5.88 -4.37 5.42
N ARG A 68 -7.01 -4.81 4.86
CA ARG A 68 -7.71 -6.00 5.34
C ARG A 68 -6.86 -7.26 5.09
N ASN A 69 -6.89 -8.19 6.04
CA ASN A 69 -6.15 -9.46 5.99
C ASN A 69 -4.62 -9.33 6.02
N GLU A 70 -4.11 -8.28 6.64
CA GLU A 70 -2.70 -8.05 6.89
C GLU A 70 -2.37 -8.11 8.38
N ALA A 71 -1.08 -8.22 8.68
CA ALA A 71 -0.59 -8.00 10.03
C ALA A 71 0.65 -7.11 9.97
N ILE A 72 0.73 -6.15 10.87
CA ILE A 72 1.86 -5.23 10.98
C ILE A 72 2.52 -5.37 12.36
N ASP A 73 3.85 -5.31 12.38
CA ASP A 73 4.62 -5.33 13.62
C ASP A 73 4.56 -3.95 14.27
N ILE A 74 3.92 -3.85 15.42
CA ILE A 74 3.81 -2.61 16.20
C ILE A 74 4.71 -2.65 17.44
N SER A 75 5.65 -3.59 17.50
CA SER A 75 6.54 -3.75 18.65
C SER A 75 7.34 -2.48 18.92
N VAL A 76 7.30 -2.05 20.17
CA VAL A 76 8.21 -1.02 20.68
C VAL A 76 9.07 -1.66 21.75
N GLN A 77 10.39 -1.52 21.62
CA GLN A 77 11.37 -2.01 22.57
C GLN A 77 12.26 -0.86 23.01
N ALA A 78 12.69 -0.91 24.26
CA ALA A 78 13.62 0.05 24.83
C ALA A 78 14.69 -0.66 25.65
N THR A 79 15.81 0.02 25.84
CA THR A 79 16.86 -0.33 26.79
C THR A 79 16.98 0.77 27.84
N GLY A 80 17.57 0.46 28.99
CA GLY A 80 17.82 1.40 30.06
C GLY A 80 18.84 0.84 31.03
N ASP A 81 19.08 1.54 32.13
CA ASP A 81 20.05 1.09 33.14
C ASP A 81 19.69 -0.29 33.72
N SER A 82 20.66 -1.20 33.78
CA SER A 82 20.48 -2.58 34.27
C SER A 82 20.04 -2.67 35.73
N CYS A 83 20.26 -1.62 36.54
CA CYS A 83 19.83 -1.61 37.94
C CYS A 83 18.34 -1.27 38.10
N CYS A 84 17.67 -0.79 37.05
CA CYS A 84 16.32 -0.28 37.11
C CYS A 84 15.32 -1.28 36.52
N THR A 85 14.25 -1.57 37.26
CA THR A 85 13.10 -2.28 36.69
C THR A 85 12.32 -1.35 35.78
N MET A 86 12.28 -1.67 34.49
CA MET A 86 11.53 -0.90 33.49
C MET A 86 10.14 -1.49 33.31
N SER A 87 9.11 -0.64 33.36
CA SER A 87 7.74 -1.01 33.03
C SER A 87 7.34 -0.49 31.65
N GLN A 88 6.54 -1.26 30.92
CA GLN A 88 6.01 -0.89 29.60
C GLN A 88 4.49 -0.84 29.67
N THR A 89 3.90 0.24 29.16
CA THR A 89 2.45 0.46 29.21
C THR A 89 1.96 1.02 27.89
N TRP A 90 0.77 0.57 27.46
CA TRP A 90 0.19 0.94 26.18
C TRP A 90 -1.07 1.78 26.39
N SER A 91 -1.32 2.72 25.49
CA SER A 91 -2.60 3.40 25.37
C SER A 91 -3.02 3.51 23.92
N HIS A 92 -4.34 3.55 23.71
CA HIS A 92 -5.00 3.78 22.44
C HIS A 92 -5.98 4.93 22.59
N ASN A 93 -5.83 5.96 21.76
CA ASN A 93 -6.61 7.20 21.80
C ASN A 93 -6.70 7.83 23.21
N GLY A 94 -5.62 7.71 24.00
CA GLY A 94 -5.53 8.23 25.37
C GLY A 94 -6.09 7.30 26.46
N VAL A 95 -6.71 6.17 26.09
CA VAL A 95 -7.19 5.17 27.02
C VAL A 95 -6.12 4.10 27.21
N ARG A 96 -5.75 3.82 28.46
CA ARG A 96 -4.74 2.81 28.79
C ARG A 96 -5.27 1.41 28.47
N LEU A 97 -4.47 0.62 27.75
CA LEU A 97 -4.77 -0.77 27.43
C LEU A 97 -4.30 -1.69 28.57
N SER A 98 -5.17 -2.61 29.00
CA SER A 98 -4.80 -3.65 29.96
C SER A 98 -4.05 -4.80 29.27
N PRO A 99 -3.24 -5.60 30.01
CA PRO A 99 -2.56 -6.76 29.45
C PRO A 99 -3.50 -7.73 28.74
N ALA A 100 -4.71 -7.94 29.28
CA ALA A 100 -5.71 -8.81 28.67
C ALA A 100 -6.26 -8.25 27.34
N GLU A 101 -6.18 -6.94 27.10
CA GLU A 101 -6.56 -6.36 25.80
C GLU A 101 -5.50 -6.60 24.75
N LEU A 102 -4.22 -6.57 25.14
CA LEU A 102 -3.08 -6.84 24.26
C LEU A 102 -2.93 -8.33 23.91
N GLU A 103 -3.68 -9.21 24.57
CA GLU A 103 -3.70 -10.67 24.31
C GLU A 103 -4.93 -11.12 23.50
N ARG A 104 -5.79 -10.19 23.08
CA ARG A 104 -6.95 -10.46 22.21
C ARG A 104 -6.86 -9.66 20.92
N MET A 105 -7.65 -10.07 19.93
CA MET A 105 -7.78 -9.33 18.68
C MET A 105 -8.13 -7.85 18.91
N PRO A 106 -7.53 -6.92 18.16
CA PRO A 106 -6.68 -7.13 16.98
C PRO A 106 -5.21 -7.48 17.29
N PHE A 107 -4.83 -7.60 18.55
CA PHE A 107 -3.44 -7.82 18.93
C PHE A 107 -3.07 -9.30 18.96
N ARG A 108 -1.84 -9.59 18.56
CA ARG A 108 -1.22 -10.90 18.67
C ARG A 108 0.18 -10.74 19.23
N LYS A 109 0.42 -11.31 20.42
CA LYS A 109 1.74 -11.34 21.05
C LYS A 109 2.43 -12.65 20.72
N GLU A 110 3.67 -12.56 20.26
CA GLU A 110 4.51 -13.72 19.97
C GLU A 110 5.40 -14.09 21.17
N GLU A 111 5.91 -15.33 21.20
CA GLU A 111 6.80 -15.82 22.26
C GLU A 111 8.08 -14.99 22.39
N ASN A 112 8.57 -14.43 21.27
CA ASN A 112 9.73 -13.53 21.24
C ASN A 112 9.45 -12.14 21.83
N GLY A 113 8.22 -11.87 22.30
CA GLY A 113 7.80 -10.60 22.86
C GLY A 113 7.33 -9.56 21.83
N SER A 114 7.30 -9.89 20.54
CA SER A 114 6.79 -8.99 19.50
C SER A 114 5.28 -8.85 19.60
N LEU A 115 4.79 -7.64 19.39
CA LEU A 115 3.37 -7.30 19.38
C LEU A 115 2.96 -6.94 17.96
N TRP A 116 2.02 -7.69 17.42
CA TRP A 116 1.47 -7.47 16.09
C TRP A 116 0.05 -6.94 16.18
N PHE A 117 -0.29 -6.04 15.26
CA PHE A 117 -1.67 -5.68 14.97
C PHE A 117 -2.12 -6.50 13.76
N ASP A 118 -3.14 -7.33 13.94
CA ASP A 118 -3.62 -8.31 12.96
C ASP A 118 -5.04 -7.96 12.51
N SER A 119 -5.20 -7.64 11.23
CA SER A 119 -6.50 -7.32 10.63
C SER A 119 -7.21 -8.53 10.03
N ARG A 120 -6.60 -9.72 10.07
CA ARG A 120 -7.21 -10.94 9.53
C ARG A 120 -8.47 -11.31 10.31
N ASN A 121 -9.53 -11.64 9.58
CA ASN A 121 -10.84 -12.02 10.13
C ASN A 121 -11.54 -10.94 10.97
N LEU A 122 -11.15 -9.66 10.84
CA LEU A 122 -11.83 -8.54 11.49
C LEU A 122 -12.77 -7.82 10.52
N SER A 123 -13.91 -7.39 11.02
CA SER A 123 -14.80 -6.49 10.28
C SER A 123 -14.18 -5.09 10.19
N TYR A 124 -14.59 -4.33 9.18
CA TYR A 124 -14.12 -2.95 9.01
C TYR A 124 -14.44 -2.07 10.22
N ASP A 125 -15.63 -2.24 10.83
CA ASP A 125 -16.04 -1.47 12.01
C ASP A 125 -15.10 -1.71 13.20
N ILE A 126 -14.67 -2.96 13.42
CA ILE A 126 -13.70 -3.29 14.47
C ILE A 126 -12.34 -2.67 14.14
N LEU A 127 -11.88 -2.78 12.90
CA LEU A 127 -10.61 -2.18 12.48
C LEU A 127 -10.60 -0.66 12.66
N ASN A 128 -11.68 0.00 12.24
CA ASN A 128 -11.83 1.44 12.38
C ASN A 128 -11.89 1.87 13.86
N ALA A 129 -12.56 1.08 14.71
CA ALA A 129 -12.59 1.34 16.15
C ALA A 129 -11.21 1.25 16.81
N TRP A 130 -10.33 0.37 16.31
CA TRP A 130 -8.94 0.23 16.77
C TRP A 130 -7.94 1.08 15.96
N SER A 131 -8.41 1.90 15.04
CA SER A 131 -7.57 2.89 14.36
C SER A 131 -7.28 4.10 15.26
N GLY A 132 -6.30 4.90 14.88
CA GLY A 132 -5.93 6.11 15.62
C GLY A 132 -4.60 5.97 16.34
N ARG A 133 -4.45 6.76 17.41
CA ARG A 133 -3.17 7.02 18.05
C ARG A 133 -2.86 5.96 19.11
N TYR A 134 -1.66 5.41 19.03
CA TYR A 134 -1.08 4.50 20.00
C TYR A 134 0.09 5.17 20.70
N GLN A 135 0.18 5.00 22.01
CA GLN A 135 1.36 5.41 22.77
C GLN A 135 1.89 4.23 23.58
N CYS A 136 3.19 4.02 23.48
CA CYS A 136 3.94 3.08 24.30
C CYS A 136 4.82 3.89 25.26
N ASN A 137 4.59 3.72 26.55
CA ASN A 137 5.32 4.42 27.60
C ASN A 137 6.23 3.44 28.34
N PHE A 138 7.50 3.79 28.44
CA PHE A 138 8.50 3.13 29.27
C PHE A 138 8.79 4.00 30.48
N SER A 139 8.77 3.39 31.66
CA SER A 139 9.08 4.09 32.90
C SER A 139 9.98 3.28 33.81
N THR A 140 10.84 4.00 34.53
CA THR A 140 11.61 3.53 35.68
C THR A 140 11.37 4.50 36.84
N ALA A 141 12.00 4.28 38.00
CA ALA A 141 11.95 5.24 39.11
C ALA A 141 12.62 6.59 38.80
N TYR A 142 13.48 6.67 37.77
CA TYR A 142 14.34 7.83 37.49
C TYR A 142 14.10 8.47 36.12
N ASP A 143 13.47 7.74 35.18
CA ASP A 143 13.32 8.18 33.80
C ASP A 143 12.01 7.69 33.19
N PHE A 144 11.50 8.43 32.21
CA PHE A 144 10.26 8.16 31.49
C PHE A 144 10.42 8.50 30.01
N ARG A 145 9.95 7.61 29.12
CA ARG A 145 9.96 7.82 27.67
C ARG A 145 8.66 7.35 27.04
N THR A 146 8.23 8.09 26.03
CA THR A 146 7.03 7.79 25.26
C THR A 146 7.40 7.66 23.79
N PHE A 147 6.86 6.65 23.13
CA PHE A 147 6.78 6.58 21.68
C PHE A 147 5.33 6.65 21.25
N GLU A 148 5.05 7.40 20.19
CA GLU A 148 3.72 7.59 19.64
C GLU A 148 3.71 7.25 18.15
N PHE A 149 2.68 6.52 17.72
CA PHE A 149 2.40 6.28 16.31
C PHE A 149 0.89 6.20 16.08
N THR A 150 0.49 6.27 14.81
CA THR A 150 -0.92 6.17 14.41
C THR A 150 -1.12 4.99 13.48
N ILE A 151 -2.22 4.26 13.65
CA ILE A 151 -2.69 3.25 12.70
C ILE A 151 -3.84 3.84 11.90
N VAL A 152 -3.73 3.80 10.57
CA VAL A 152 -4.76 4.23 9.63
C VAL A 152 -5.23 3.02 8.84
N VAL A 153 -6.53 2.74 8.87
CA VAL A 153 -7.13 1.69 8.04
C VAL A 153 -7.27 2.21 6.62
N LYS A 154 -6.76 1.45 5.65
CA LYS A 154 -6.97 1.70 4.23
C LYS A 154 -7.81 0.58 3.66
N ASP A 155 -8.73 0.93 2.78
CA ASP A 155 -9.28 -0.06 1.88
C ASP A 155 -8.15 -0.56 0.99
N ALA A 156 -8.16 -1.86 0.68
CA ALA A 156 -7.25 -2.37 -0.34
C ALA A 156 -7.34 -1.43 -1.54
N PRO A 157 -6.21 -1.01 -2.16
CA PRO A 157 -6.30 -0.31 -3.43
C PRO A 157 -7.23 -1.17 -4.26
N ALA A 158 -8.33 -0.59 -4.74
CA ALA A 158 -9.27 -1.31 -5.56
C ALA A 158 -8.37 -2.02 -6.57
N THR A 159 -8.32 -3.35 -6.49
CA THR A 159 -7.73 -4.13 -7.58
C THR A 159 -8.46 -3.52 -8.74
N GLU A 160 -7.75 -2.79 -9.62
CA GLU A 160 -8.35 -2.25 -10.82
C GLU A 160 -9.11 -3.45 -11.30
N SER A 161 -10.44 -3.36 -11.16
CA SER A 161 -11.24 -4.46 -11.58
C SER A 161 -10.78 -4.52 -13.01
N LEU A 162 -10.30 -5.68 -13.45
CA LEU A 162 -10.45 -5.98 -14.85
C LEU A 162 -11.96 -5.84 -14.99
N VAL A 163 -12.40 -4.61 -15.29
CA VAL A 163 -13.69 -4.32 -15.87
C VAL A 163 -13.59 -5.33 -16.98
N ALA A 164 -14.31 -6.44 -16.80
CA ALA A 164 -14.51 -7.39 -17.87
C ALA A 164 -14.91 -6.46 -18.97
N ALA A 165 -13.99 -6.23 -19.92
CA ALA A 165 -14.21 -5.25 -20.96
C ALA A 165 -15.55 -5.72 -21.48
N GLU A 166 -16.60 -4.91 -21.30
CA GLU A 166 -17.84 -5.18 -21.98
C GLU A 166 -17.35 -5.22 -23.41
N GLY A 167 -17.23 -6.43 -23.94
CA GLY A 167 -16.83 -6.66 -25.30
C GLY A 167 -17.97 -6.03 -26.06
N GLY A 168 -17.81 -4.75 -26.38
CA GLY A 168 -18.63 -4.07 -27.34
C GLY A 168 -18.55 -4.97 -28.54
N PHE A 169 -19.60 -5.75 -28.78
CA PHE A 169 -19.74 -6.43 -30.04
C PHE A 169 -19.70 -5.28 -31.05
N GLU A 170 -18.60 -5.21 -31.78
CA GLU A 170 -18.32 -4.26 -32.85
C GLU A 170 -19.40 -4.44 -33.94
N LEU A 171 -20.64 -4.05 -33.66
CA LEU A 171 -21.86 -4.30 -34.44
C LEU A 171 -21.84 -3.61 -35.81
N TRP A 172 -20.76 -2.93 -36.18
CA TRP A 172 -20.59 -2.28 -37.47
C TRP A 172 -20.67 -3.28 -38.63
N TRP A 173 -20.16 -4.51 -38.48
CA TRP A 173 -20.31 -5.56 -39.51
C TRP A 173 -21.75 -6.06 -39.63
N VAL A 174 -22.55 -6.04 -38.57
CA VAL A 174 -23.99 -6.33 -38.64
C VAL A 174 -24.73 -5.23 -39.42
N ILE A 175 -24.37 -3.96 -39.20
CA ILE A 175 -24.92 -2.83 -39.96
C ILE A 175 -24.57 -2.94 -41.45
N ILE A 176 -23.32 -3.29 -41.78
CA ILE A 176 -22.90 -3.53 -43.16
C ILE A 176 -23.65 -4.71 -43.77
N ALA A 177 -23.76 -5.84 -43.06
CA ALA A 177 -24.47 -7.02 -43.53
C ALA A 177 -25.96 -6.73 -43.80
N CYS A 178 -26.63 -6.01 -42.89
CA CYS A 178 -28.01 -5.57 -43.08
C CYS A 178 -28.16 -4.60 -44.26
N GLY A 179 -27.22 -3.67 -44.45
CA GLY A 179 -27.22 -2.74 -45.59
C GLY A 179 -27.05 -3.45 -46.94
N VAL A 180 -26.13 -4.41 -47.03
CA VAL A 180 -25.94 -5.24 -48.24
C VAL A 180 -27.20 -6.06 -48.54
N LEU A 181 -27.82 -6.66 -47.52
CA LEU A 181 -29.06 -7.41 -47.69
C LEU A 181 -30.20 -6.55 -48.25
N LEU A 182 -30.38 -5.33 -47.73
CA LEU A 182 -31.39 -4.39 -48.23
C LEU A 182 -31.12 -3.97 -49.68
N MET A 183 -29.86 -3.71 -50.05
CA MET A 183 -29.48 -3.41 -51.44
C MET A 183 -29.84 -4.57 -52.39
N VAL A 184 -29.56 -5.81 -52.00
CA VAL A 184 -29.91 -6.98 -52.81
C VAL A 184 -31.43 -7.11 -52.97
N ILE A 185 -32.20 -6.86 -51.90
CA ILE A 185 -33.67 -6.89 -51.96
C ILE A 185 -34.19 -5.80 -52.90
N VAL A 186 -33.66 -4.58 -52.83
CA VAL A 186 -34.05 -3.49 -53.73
C VAL A 186 -33.72 -3.83 -55.18
N ILE A 187 -32.54 -4.37 -55.45
CA ILE A 187 -32.17 -4.82 -56.80
C ILE A 187 -33.11 -5.92 -57.29
N ALA A 188 -33.45 -6.90 -56.44
CA ALA A 188 -34.40 -7.95 -56.79
C ALA A 188 -35.79 -7.38 -57.10
N ILE A 189 -36.27 -6.40 -56.32
CA ILE A 189 -37.53 -5.70 -56.59
C ILE A 189 -37.45 -4.95 -57.91
N ILE A 190 -36.35 -4.23 -58.19
CA ILE A 190 -36.15 -3.53 -59.48
C ILE A 190 -36.16 -4.53 -60.63
N VAL A 191 -35.51 -5.69 -60.51
CA VAL A 191 -35.53 -6.74 -61.55
C VAL A 191 -36.94 -7.31 -61.74
N VAL A 192 -37.70 -7.52 -60.66
CA VAL A 192 -39.09 -8.00 -60.73
C VAL A 192 -40.00 -6.94 -61.38
N VAL A 193 -39.83 -5.67 -61.02
CA VAL A 193 -40.57 -4.55 -61.62
C VAL A 193 -40.19 -4.38 -63.09
N ALA A 194 -38.90 -4.43 -63.43
CA ALA A 194 -38.43 -4.36 -64.81
C ALA A 194 -38.97 -5.53 -65.64
N LYS A 195 -38.97 -6.76 -65.12
CA LYS A 195 -39.59 -7.92 -65.79
C LYS A 195 -41.11 -7.80 -65.91
N ARG A 196 -41.79 -7.17 -64.95
CA ARG A 196 -43.24 -6.94 -65.01
C ARG A 196 -43.62 -5.81 -65.96
N HIS A 197 -42.79 -4.76 -66.05
CA HIS A 197 -43.07 -3.55 -66.82
C HIS A 197 -42.51 -3.61 -68.25
N TYR A 198 -41.54 -4.49 -68.50
CA TYR A 198 -41.01 -4.83 -69.82
C TYR A 198 -41.11 -6.35 -70.04
N PRO A 199 -42.30 -6.88 -70.39
CA PRO A 199 -42.36 -8.20 -71.01
C PRO A 199 -41.52 -8.12 -72.29
N GLY A 200 -40.43 -8.88 -72.36
CA GLY A 200 -39.39 -8.74 -73.38
C GLY A 200 -39.96 -8.54 -74.78
N GLU A 201 -39.73 -7.36 -75.34
CA GLU A 201 -39.78 -7.21 -76.79
C GLU A 201 -38.61 -8.02 -77.35
N THR A 202 -38.95 -8.98 -78.20
CA THR A 202 -37.99 -9.74 -79.00
C THR A 202 -37.10 -8.76 -79.76
N TYR A 203 -35.78 -8.96 -79.68
CA TYR A 203 -34.79 -8.13 -80.36
C TYR A 203 -35.17 -7.96 -81.85
N PRO A 204 -35.31 -6.73 -82.36
CA PRO A 204 -35.78 -6.50 -83.73
C PRO A 204 -34.79 -6.98 -84.81
N LEU A 205 -33.54 -7.30 -84.45
CA LEU A 205 -32.54 -7.86 -85.37
C LEU A 205 -33.00 -9.22 -85.96
N GLU A 206 -33.65 -10.07 -85.16
CA GLU A 206 -34.07 -11.41 -85.58
C GLU A 206 -35.20 -11.36 -86.63
N LYS A 207 -36.08 -10.34 -86.57
CA LYS A 207 -37.16 -10.15 -87.55
C LYS A 207 -36.67 -9.63 -88.89
N THR A 208 -35.57 -8.87 -88.90
CA THR A 208 -34.94 -8.41 -90.15
C THR A 208 -34.06 -9.49 -90.79
N GLU A 209 -33.39 -10.34 -90.00
CA GLU A 209 -32.54 -11.42 -90.52
C GLU A 209 -33.35 -12.57 -91.14
N ILE A 210 -34.53 -12.92 -90.57
CA ILE A 210 -35.44 -13.94 -91.14
C ILE A 210 -36.05 -13.47 -92.48
N ARG A 211 -36.25 -12.16 -92.68
CA ARG A 211 -36.78 -11.60 -93.94
C ARG A 211 -35.79 -11.78 -95.11
N HIS A 212 -34.50 -11.79 -94.83
CA HIS A 212 -33.43 -11.89 -95.82
C HIS A 212 -32.89 -13.32 -96.03
N HIS A 213 -33.58 -14.36 -95.55
CA HIS A 213 -33.22 -15.77 -95.75
C HIS A 213 -31.79 -16.14 -95.29
N LEU A 214 -31.22 -15.37 -94.37
CA LEU A 214 -29.91 -15.65 -93.78
C LEU A 214 -30.15 -16.28 -92.40
N ASN A 215 -29.74 -17.53 -92.23
CA ASN A 215 -29.88 -18.27 -90.97
C ASN A 215 -28.50 -18.38 -90.29
N PRO A 216 -28.14 -17.45 -89.39
CA PRO A 216 -26.79 -17.38 -88.82
C PRO A 216 -26.43 -18.61 -87.98
N LYS A 217 -27.42 -19.29 -87.38
CA LYS A 217 -27.18 -20.54 -86.63
C LYS A 217 -26.73 -21.70 -87.53
N LYS A 218 -27.14 -21.70 -88.81
CA LYS A 218 -26.69 -22.72 -89.78
C LYS A 218 -25.27 -22.44 -90.28
N GLU A 219 -24.90 -21.18 -90.49
CA GLU A 219 -23.54 -20.80 -90.90
C GLU A 219 -22.51 -21.02 -89.80
N LEU A 220 -22.86 -20.71 -88.54
CA LEU A 220 -21.98 -20.97 -87.40
C LEU A 220 -21.76 -22.47 -87.18
N LEU A 221 -22.77 -23.31 -87.39
CA LEU A 221 -22.60 -24.77 -87.35
C LEU A 221 -21.73 -25.28 -88.50
N ASN A 222 -21.86 -24.75 -89.71
CA ASN A 222 -21.07 -25.20 -90.86
C ASN A 222 -19.60 -24.75 -90.78
N ASN A 223 -19.34 -23.56 -90.21
CA ASN A 223 -18.00 -23.03 -90.04
C ASN A 223 -17.25 -23.65 -88.85
N SER A 224 -17.94 -24.16 -87.82
CA SER A 224 -17.27 -24.80 -86.68
C SER A 224 -16.74 -26.21 -86.97
N PHE A 225 -17.05 -26.78 -88.15
CA PHE A 225 -16.57 -28.11 -88.56
C PHE A 225 -15.60 -28.06 -89.77
N GLN A 226 -15.11 -26.87 -90.16
CA GLN A 226 -14.14 -26.71 -91.27
C GLN A 226 -12.76 -26.17 -90.86
N GLN A 227 -12.49 -25.99 -89.56
CA GLN A 227 -11.11 -25.84 -89.08
C GLN A 227 -10.73 -27.06 -88.24
N ILE A 228 -9.97 -27.92 -88.91
CA ILE A 228 -9.11 -28.98 -88.40
C ILE A 228 -8.11 -28.38 -87.41
#